data_AF-Q4D916-F1
#
_entry.id   AF-Q4D916-F1
#
_cell.length_a   1.000
_cell.length_b   1.000
_cell.length_c   1.000
_cell.angle_alpha   90.00
_cell.angle_beta   90.00
_cell.angle_gamma   90.00
#
_symmetry.space_group_name_H-M   'P 1'
#
loop_
_entity.id
_entity.type
_entity.pdbx_description
1 polymer ?
#
loop_
_entity_poly.entity_id
_entity_poly.type
_entity_poly.pdbx_seq_one_letter_code
_entity_poly.pdbx_strand_id
1 'polypeptide(L)'
;MTAEKSHTHKQVQTFGKKKTAIAVATVTKAAQCNIRVNGVPVSQILPETLRAKIMEAVNVVGSRQFARLRIDVTVRGAGQVAQAYATRQAIAKGLVAYYQKYKNEVEKAALKDKYLAYDKYLLIADPRRCEPKKWGRHSARTRFTKSYR
;
A
#
# COMPACT_ATOMS: atom_id res chain seq x y z
N MET A 1 -16.61 10.59 26.71
CA MET A 1 -17.69 9.67 26.29
C MET A 1 -17.22 8.91 25.06
N THR A 2 -16.81 7.65 25.20
CA THR A 2 -16.50 6.78 24.06
C THR A 2 -17.80 6.29 23.46
N ALA A 3 -18.10 6.70 22.21
CA ALA A 3 -19.27 6.20 21.50
C ALA A 3 -19.19 4.68 21.38
N GLU A 4 -20.14 3.98 22.00
CA GLU A 4 -20.29 2.53 21.85
C GLU A 4 -20.58 2.22 20.38
N LYS A 5 -19.65 1.52 19.72
CA LYS A 5 -19.82 1.07 18.34
C LYS A 5 -20.85 -0.05 18.31
N SER A 6 -22.10 0.31 18.04
CA SER A 6 -23.29 -0.53 18.15
C SER A 6 -23.38 -1.71 17.17
N HIS A 7 -22.40 -1.97 16.30
CA HIS A 7 -22.24 -3.22 15.55
C HIS A 7 -20.75 -3.50 15.31
N THR A 8 -20.28 -4.72 15.58
CA THR A 8 -18.91 -5.15 15.24
C THR A 8 -18.72 -5.15 13.73
N HIS A 9 -18.32 -4.01 13.16
CA HIS A 9 -18.03 -3.92 11.74
C HIS A 9 -16.89 -4.88 11.40
N LYS A 10 -17.15 -5.82 10.48
CA LYS A 10 -16.12 -6.69 9.91
C LYS A 10 -15.04 -5.82 9.28
N GLN A 11 -13.93 -5.66 10.00
CA GLN A 11 -12.83 -4.78 9.65
C GLN A 11 -11.48 -5.49 9.76
N VAL A 12 -10.57 -5.11 8.87
CA VAL A 12 -9.16 -5.51 8.92
C VAL A 12 -8.31 -4.25 8.70
N GLN A 13 -7.27 -4.11 9.52
CA GLN A 13 -6.27 -3.06 9.34
C GLN A 13 -4.95 -3.69 8.90
N THR A 14 -4.33 -3.12 7.87
CA THR A 14 -3.04 -3.56 7.36
C THR A 14 -2.15 -2.35 7.05
N PHE A 15 -0.87 -2.60 6.83
CA PHE A 15 0.07 -1.54 6.48
C PHE A 15 0.95 -1.92 5.29
N GLY A 16 1.23 -0.91 4.46
CA GLY A 16 2.23 -0.91 3.40
C GLY A 16 3.36 0.04 3.74
N LYS A 17 4.58 -0.29 3.32
CA LYS A 17 5.78 0.51 3.61
C LYS A 17 6.73 0.52 2.41
N LYS A 18 7.10 1.72 1.95
CA LYS A 18 8.09 1.93 0.90
C LYS A 18 8.98 3.10 1.25
N LYS A 19 10.29 2.89 1.34
CA LYS A 19 11.19 3.88 1.98
C LYS A 19 10.54 4.33 3.30
N THR A 20 10.66 5.59 3.69
CA THR A 20 10.06 6.14 4.91
C THR A 20 8.54 6.32 4.85
N ALA A 21 7.89 6.11 3.68
CA ALA A 21 6.43 6.18 3.57
C ALA A 21 5.77 4.97 4.25
N ILE A 22 4.74 5.26 5.03
CA ILE A 22 3.88 4.30 5.71
C ILE A 22 2.45 4.59 5.27
N ALA A 23 1.77 3.57 4.75
CA ALA A 23 0.36 3.59 4.41
C ALA A 23 -0.38 2.60 5.31
N VAL A 24 -1.45 3.02 5.96
CA VAL A 24 -2.30 2.16 6.79
C VAL A 24 -3.67 2.08 6.11
N ALA A 25 -4.06 0.87 5.70
CA ALA A 25 -5.35 0.63 5.05
C ALA A 25 -6.32 -0.01 6.05
N THR A 26 -7.49 0.61 6.18
CA THR A 26 -8.63 0.06 6.91
C THR A 26 -9.66 -0.46 5.90
N VAL A 27 -9.86 -1.77 5.87
CA VAL A 27 -10.79 -2.44 4.97
C VAL A 27 -12.04 -2.83 5.76
N THR A 28 -13.20 -2.38 5.30
CA THR A 28 -14.50 -2.63 5.93
C THR A 28 -15.51 -3.15 4.91
N LYS A 29 -16.49 -3.94 5.38
CA LYS A 29 -17.62 -4.35 4.55
C LYS A 29 -18.50 -3.13 4.27
N ALA A 30 -18.86 -2.89 3.01
CA ALA A 30 -19.77 -1.83 2.59
C ALA A 30 -20.72 -2.33 1.49
N ALA A 31 -21.80 -1.59 1.22
CA ALA A 31 -22.73 -1.90 0.13
C ALA A 31 -22.12 -1.64 -1.25
N GLN A 32 -21.28 -0.61 -1.35
CA GLN A 32 -20.61 -0.17 -2.57
C GLN A 32 -19.10 -0.04 -2.35
N CYS A 33 -18.35 -0.17 -3.44
CA CYS A 33 -16.90 0.02 -3.42
C CYS A 33 -16.55 1.50 -3.24
N ASN A 34 -15.72 1.81 -2.26
CA ASN A 34 -15.15 3.15 -2.10
C ASN A 34 -13.71 3.05 -1.61
N ILE A 35 -12.76 3.42 -2.46
CA ILE A 35 -11.31 3.42 -2.15
C ILE A 35 -10.85 4.87 -2.05
N ARG A 36 -10.40 5.26 -0.85
CA ARG A 36 -9.93 6.61 -0.54
C ARG A 36 -8.50 6.58 -0.03
N VAL A 37 -7.72 7.57 -0.44
CA VAL A 37 -6.36 7.81 0.04
C VAL A 37 -6.34 9.20 0.66
N ASN A 38 -6.06 9.29 1.96
CA ASN A 38 -6.12 10.52 2.74
C ASN A 38 -7.44 11.30 2.56
N GLY A 39 -8.56 10.58 2.53
CA GLY A 39 -9.90 11.15 2.34
C GLY A 39 -10.30 11.42 0.88
N VAL A 40 -9.35 11.44 -0.05
CA VAL A 40 -9.60 11.68 -1.48
C VAL A 40 -9.85 10.35 -2.21
N PRO A 41 -10.92 10.22 -3.01
CA PRO A 41 -11.15 9.06 -3.87
C PRO A 41 -9.96 8.76 -4.79
N VAL A 42 -9.62 7.48 -4.97
CA VAL A 42 -8.46 7.07 -5.79
C VAL A 42 -8.52 7.57 -7.24
N SER A 43 -9.72 7.73 -7.80
CA SER A 43 -9.95 8.25 -9.15
C SER A 43 -9.50 9.70 -9.33
N GLN A 44 -9.46 10.50 -8.26
CA GLN A 44 -9.13 11.92 -8.27
C GLN A 44 -7.66 12.21 -7.93
N ILE A 45 -6.86 11.18 -7.65
CA ILE A 45 -5.44 11.36 -7.32
C ILE A 45 -4.67 11.82 -8.56
N LEU A 46 -3.94 12.93 -8.44
CA LEU A 46 -2.99 13.43 -9.42
C LEU A 46 -1.55 13.21 -8.90
N PRO A 47 -0.57 12.96 -9.79
CA PRO A 47 -0.68 12.79 -11.24
C PRO A 47 -1.24 11.42 -11.65
N GLU A 48 -1.74 11.33 -12.89
CA GLU A 48 -2.33 10.12 -13.45
C GLU A 48 -1.40 8.91 -13.42
N THR A 49 -0.09 9.12 -13.59
CA THR A 49 0.92 8.06 -13.51
C THR A 49 0.94 7.39 -12.14
N LEU A 50 0.80 8.14 -11.05
CA LEU A 50 0.72 7.59 -9.70
C LEU A 50 -0.64 6.95 -9.42
N ARG A 51 -1.72 7.53 -9.94
CA ARG A 51 -3.05 6.93 -9.89
C ARG A 51 -3.06 5.54 -10.54
N ALA A 52 -2.48 5.41 -11.73
CA ALA A 52 -2.34 4.13 -12.43
C ALA A 52 -1.58 3.11 -11.58
N LYS A 53 -0.47 3.52 -10.93
CA LYS A 53 0.28 2.66 -10.00
C LYS A 53 -0.54 2.20 -8.81
N ILE A 54 -1.35 3.06 -8.18
CA ILE A 54 -2.21 2.65 -7.06
C ILE A 54 -3.28 1.66 -7.55
N MET A 55 -3.86 1.92 -8.73
CA MET A 55 -4.92 1.10 -9.32
C MET A 55 -4.45 -0.29 -9.78
N GLU A 56 -3.15 -0.53 -9.97
CA GLU A 56 -2.61 -1.89 -10.22
C GLU A 56 -3.10 -2.89 -9.17
N ALA A 57 -3.17 -2.50 -7.89
CA ALA A 57 -3.65 -3.37 -6.81
C ALA A 57 -5.11 -3.81 -7.00
N VAL A 58 -5.92 -3.02 -7.71
CA VAL A 58 -7.32 -3.33 -8.03
C VAL A 58 -7.42 -4.10 -9.35
N ASN A 59 -6.71 -3.62 -10.37
CA ASN A 59 -6.81 -4.14 -11.74
C ASN A 59 -6.29 -5.57 -11.87
N VAL A 60 -5.22 -5.93 -11.14
CA VAL A 60 -4.59 -7.28 -11.22
C VAL A 60 -5.54 -8.40 -10.80
N VAL A 61 -6.37 -8.18 -9.79
CA VAL A 61 -7.30 -9.20 -9.28
C VAL A 61 -8.72 -9.07 -9.85
N GLY A 62 -9.04 -7.89 -10.39
CA GLY A 62 -10.34 -7.52 -10.92
C GLY A 62 -11.20 -6.75 -9.91
N SER A 63 -11.88 -5.72 -10.39
CA SER A 63 -12.74 -4.80 -9.60
C SER A 63 -13.87 -5.51 -8.84
N ARG A 64 -14.35 -6.65 -9.33
CA ARG A 64 -15.39 -7.47 -8.68
C ARG A 64 -15.04 -7.84 -7.24
N GLN A 65 -13.76 -8.10 -6.96
CA GLN A 65 -13.30 -8.50 -5.63
C GLN A 65 -13.41 -7.38 -4.60
N PHE A 66 -13.50 -6.13 -5.07
CA PHE A 66 -13.63 -4.91 -4.25
C PHE A 66 -15.06 -4.38 -4.15
N ALA A 67 -16.02 -4.90 -4.93
CA ALA A 67 -17.36 -4.34 -5.09
C ALA A 67 -18.12 -4.09 -3.76
N ARG A 68 -17.85 -4.90 -2.72
CA ARG A 68 -18.50 -4.83 -1.40
C ARG A 68 -17.58 -4.35 -0.27
N LEU A 69 -16.49 -3.65 -0.63
CA LEU A 69 -15.47 -3.22 0.31
C LEU A 69 -15.29 -1.71 0.26
N ARG A 70 -15.20 -1.09 1.43
CA ARG A 70 -14.71 0.27 1.60
C ARG A 70 -13.28 0.20 2.15
N ILE A 71 -12.36 0.88 1.49
CA ILE A 71 -10.94 0.92 1.83
C ILE A 71 -10.53 2.37 2.05
N ASP A 72 -10.27 2.72 3.30
CA ASP A 72 -9.72 4.03 3.67
C ASP A 72 -8.23 3.86 3.98
N VAL A 73 -7.37 4.52 3.20
CA VAL A 73 -5.92 4.47 3.37
C VAL A 73 -5.41 5.80 3.89
N THR A 74 -4.72 5.78 5.03
CA THR A 74 -3.99 6.93 5.57
C THR A 74 -2.49 6.78 5.29
N VAL A 75 -1.88 7.78 4.67
CA VAL A 75 -0.50 7.70 4.17
C VAL A 75 0.31 8.88 4.67
N ARG A 76 1.51 8.61 5.19
CA ARG A 76 2.46 9.61 5.70
C ARG A 76 3.91 9.26 5.38
N GLY A 77 4.76 10.28 5.27
CA GLY A 77 6.22 10.14 5.08
C GLY A 77 6.67 10.01 3.62
N ALA A 78 8.00 10.12 3.40
CA ALA A 78 8.67 10.15 2.08
C ALA A 78 8.04 11.14 1.07
N GLY A 79 8.20 10.87 -0.23
CA GLY A 79 7.59 11.64 -1.33
C GLY A 79 6.47 10.88 -2.05
N GLN A 80 5.80 11.55 -2.98
CA GLN A 80 4.58 11.08 -3.67
C GLN A 80 4.70 9.67 -4.25
N VAL A 81 5.82 9.36 -4.92
CA VAL A 81 6.06 8.04 -5.52
C VAL A 81 6.10 6.95 -4.44
N ALA A 82 6.87 7.16 -3.37
CA ALA A 82 7.00 6.18 -2.30
C ALA A 82 5.67 5.98 -1.55
N GLN A 83 4.91 7.06 -1.38
CA GLN A 83 3.55 7.00 -0.84
C GLN A 83 2.63 6.16 -1.73
N ALA A 84 2.62 6.37 -3.05
CA ALA A 84 1.81 5.59 -3.98
C ALA A 84 2.13 4.08 -3.91
N TYR A 85 3.41 3.70 -3.89
CA TYR A 85 3.82 2.30 -3.72
C TYR A 85 3.41 1.72 -2.35
N ALA A 86 3.50 2.50 -1.27
CA ALA A 86 3.06 2.08 0.05
C ALA A 86 1.52 1.87 0.08
N THR A 87 0.75 2.79 -0.51
CA THR A 87 -0.71 2.69 -0.67
C THR A 87 -1.10 1.44 -1.45
N ARG A 88 -0.46 1.24 -2.60
CA ARG A 88 -0.65 0.07 -3.47
C ARG A 88 -0.45 -1.24 -2.69
N GLN A 89 0.61 -1.30 -1.88
CA GLN A 89 0.89 -2.44 -1.01
C GLN A 89 -0.15 -2.61 0.11
N ALA A 90 -0.57 -1.53 0.75
CA ALA A 90 -1.56 -1.56 1.82
C ALA A 90 -2.93 -2.05 1.33
N ILE A 91 -3.35 -1.64 0.11
CA ILE A 91 -4.59 -2.11 -0.51
C ILE A 91 -4.55 -3.62 -0.77
N ALA A 92 -3.47 -4.12 -1.41
CA ALA A 92 -3.33 -5.54 -1.73
C ALA A 92 -3.29 -6.41 -0.46
N LYS A 93 -2.50 -6.03 0.55
CA LYS A 93 -2.49 -6.70 1.85
C LYS A 93 -3.85 -6.65 2.54
N GLY A 94 -4.52 -5.50 2.49
CA GLY A 94 -5.84 -5.30 3.06
C GLY A 94 -6.86 -6.26 2.46
N LEU A 95 -6.85 -6.44 1.15
CA LEU A 95 -7.73 -7.40 0.47
C LEU A 95 -7.44 -8.84 0.91
N VAL A 96 -6.18 -9.28 0.83
CA VAL A 96 -5.80 -10.65 1.21
C VAL A 96 -6.13 -10.94 2.67
N ALA A 97 -5.86 -10.00 3.58
CA ALA A 97 -6.16 -10.15 5.00
C ALA A 97 -7.67 -10.14 5.29
N TYR A 98 -8.46 -9.38 4.51
CA TYR A 98 -9.93 -9.44 4.59
C TYR A 98 -10.45 -10.82 4.18
N TYR A 99 -9.92 -11.41 3.11
CA TYR A 99 -10.32 -12.73 2.63
C TYR A 99 -9.90 -13.83 3.60
N GLN A 100 -8.71 -13.71 4.19
CA GLN A 100 -8.25 -14.61 5.27
C GLN A 100 -9.22 -14.68 6.45
N LYS A 101 -9.82 -13.54 6.83
CA LYS A 101 -10.64 -13.45 8.05
C LYS A 101 -12.12 -13.70 7.80
N TYR A 102 -12.63 -13.34 6.62
CA TYR A 102 -14.08 -13.28 6.37
C TYR A 102 -14.56 -14.09 5.15
N LYS A 103 -13.65 -14.76 4.44
CA LYS A 103 -13.96 -15.62 3.29
C LYS A 103 -13.24 -16.97 3.40
N ASN A 104 -13.27 -17.75 2.32
CA ASN A 104 -12.61 -19.05 2.23
C ASN A 104 -11.12 -18.94 1.85
N GLU A 105 -10.38 -20.00 2.15
CA GLU A 105 -8.94 -20.11 1.89
C GLU A 105 -8.63 -20.16 0.39
N VAL A 106 -9.50 -20.77 -0.41
CA VAL A 106 -9.34 -20.94 -1.87
C VAL A 106 -9.33 -19.58 -2.60
N GLU A 107 -10.29 -18.70 -2.31
CA GLU A 107 -10.32 -17.34 -2.89
C GLU A 107 -9.12 -16.53 -2.43
N LYS A 108 -8.72 -16.67 -1.15
CA LYS A 108 -7.53 -15.99 -0.62
C LYS A 108 -6.26 -16.43 -1.35
N ALA A 109 -6.07 -17.73 -1.55
CA ALA A 109 -4.92 -18.28 -2.29
C ALA A 109 -4.89 -17.76 -3.73
N ALA A 110 -6.03 -17.82 -4.44
CA ALA A 110 -6.14 -17.31 -5.81
C ALA A 110 -5.80 -15.81 -5.92
N LEU A 111 -6.20 -14.98 -4.95
CA LEU A 111 -5.82 -13.56 -4.91
C LEU A 111 -4.32 -13.39 -4.67
N LYS A 112 -3.76 -14.15 -3.74
CA LYS A 112 -2.33 -14.10 -3.42
C LYS A 112 -1.48 -14.47 -4.64
N ASP A 113 -1.87 -15.52 -5.35
CA ASP A 113 -1.16 -16.00 -6.54
C ASP A 113 -1.20 -14.97 -7.67
N LYS A 114 -2.36 -14.36 -7.93
CA LYS A 114 -2.49 -13.25 -8.90
C LYS A 114 -1.58 -12.07 -8.56
N TYR A 115 -1.51 -11.68 -7.28
CA TYR A 115 -0.62 -10.61 -6.86
C TYR A 115 0.85 -10.98 -6.99
N LEU A 116 1.24 -12.20 -6.60
CA LEU A 116 2.62 -12.67 -6.71
C LEU A 116 3.09 -12.80 -8.16
N ALA A 117 2.19 -13.24 -9.06
CA ALA A 117 2.47 -13.34 -10.49
C ALA A 117 2.71 -11.98 -11.15
N TYR A 118 2.06 -10.92 -10.67
CA TYR A 118 2.25 -9.57 -11.18
C TYR A 118 3.45 -8.84 -10.55
N ASP A 119 3.42 -8.66 -9.23
CA ASP A 119 4.48 -7.97 -8.48
C ASP A 119 4.50 -8.40 -7.02
N LYS A 120 5.58 -9.08 -6.62
CA LYS A 120 5.82 -9.50 -5.23
C LYS A 120 5.74 -8.35 -4.21
N TYR A 121 6.06 -7.11 -4.62
CA TYR A 121 6.05 -5.95 -3.73
C TYR A 121 4.63 -5.43 -3.40
N LEU A 122 3.58 -6.02 -3.98
CA LEU A 122 2.21 -5.81 -3.53
C LEU A 122 1.94 -6.43 -2.16
N LEU A 123 2.60 -7.55 -1.86
CA LEU A 123 2.43 -8.26 -0.60
C LEU A 123 3.64 -8.10 0.33
N ILE A 124 4.85 -7.98 -0.22
CA ILE A 124 6.10 -7.90 0.54
C ILE A 124 6.64 -6.47 0.52
N ALA A 125 7.15 -5.96 1.65
CA ALA A 125 7.72 -4.62 1.70
C ALA A 125 9.11 -4.60 1.06
N ASP A 126 9.41 -3.57 0.29
CA ASP A 126 10.77 -3.35 -0.22
C ASP A 126 11.69 -2.91 0.94
N PRO A 127 12.71 -3.71 1.29
CA PRO A 127 13.56 -3.44 2.44
C PRO A 127 14.52 -2.26 2.22
N ARG A 128 14.74 -1.79 0.99
CA ARG A 128 15.77 -0.79 0.67
C ARG A 128 15.58 0.53 1.44
N ARG A 129 16.67 1.02 2.03
CA ARG A 129 16.78 2.28 2.78
C ARG A 129 18.00 3.06 2.30
N CYS A 130 18.01 4.37 2.50
CA CYS A 130 19.19 5.18 2.21
C CYS A 130 20.32 4.78 3.18
N GLU A 131 21.48 4.43 2.62
CA GLU A 131 22.70 4.20 3.41
C GLU A 131 23.12 5.52 4.09
N PRO A 132 23.61 5.48 5.33
CA PRO A 132 24.10 6.69 6.01
C PRO A 132 25.32 7.27 5.28
N LYS A 133 25.45 8.60 5.31
CA LYS A 133 26.66 9.30 4.85
C LYS A 133 27.83 8.90 5.74
N LYS A 134 28.97 8.54 5.15
CA LYS A 134 30.22 8.32 5.90
C LYS A 134 30.99 9.64 6.00
N TRP A 135 31.67 9.88 7.11
CA TRP A 135 32.54 11.06 7.28
C TRP A 135 33.67 11.06 6.22
N GLY A 136 34.12 12.25 5.80
CA GLY A 136 35.11 12.39 4.73
C GLY A 136 34.65 11.91 3.35
N ARG A 137 33.34 12.00 3.06
CA ARG A 137 32.72 11.64 1.76
C ARG A 137 31.61 12.62 1.40
N HIS A 138 31.27 12.75 0.11
CA HIS A 138 30.06 13.48 -0.29
C HIS A 138 28.80 12.68 0.10
N SER A 139 28.80 11.37 -0.12
CA SER A 139 27.66 10.47 0.08
C SER A 139 28.09 9.16 0.75
N ALA A 140 27.22 8.14 0.79
CA ALA A 140 27.50 6.85 1.41
C ALA A 140 28.75 6.16 0.81
N ARG A 141 28.93 6.24 -0.52
CA ARG A 141 29.99 5.55 -1.25
C ARG A 141 31.00 6.49 -1.94
N THR A 142 30.51 7.53 -2.61
CA THR A 142 31.34 8.49 -3.38
C THR A 142 32.38 9.20 -2.50
N ARG A 143 33.65 9.00 -2.84
CA ARG A 143 34.79 9.71 -2.23
C ARG A 143 34.99 11.07 -2.89
N PHE A 144 35.65 11.98 -2.19
CA PHE A 144 36.16 13.21 -2.81
C PHE A 144 37.22 12.83 -3.86
N THR A 145 37.26 13.55 -4.98
CA THR A 145 38.25 13.34 -6.04
C THR A 145 39.65 13.62 -5.49
N LYS A 146 40.61 12.72 -5.73
CA LYS A 146 42.01 12.93 -5.37
C LYS A 146 42.66 13.84 -6.43
N SER A 147 43.51 14.76 -6.00
CA SER A 147 44.27 15.65 -6.90
C SER A 147 45.48 14.99 -7.54
N TYR A 148 45.95 13.84 -7.03
CA TYR A 148 47.10 13.02 -7.48
C TYR A 148 48.43 13.75 -7.71
N ARG A 149 48.49 15.07 -7.56
CA ARG A 149 49.69 15.89 -7.52
C ARG A 149 50.47 15.66 -6.23
#